data_AF-A0A672RGL8-F1
#
_entry.id   AF-A0A672RGL8-F1
#
_cell.length_a   1.000
_cell.length_b   1.000
_cell.length_c   1.000
_cell.angle_alpha   90.00
_cell.angle_beta   90.00
_cell.angle_gamma   90.00
#
_symmetry.space_group_name_H-M   'P 1'
#
loop_
_entity.id
_entity.type
_entity.pdbx_description
1 polymer ?
#
loop_
_entity_poly.entity_id
_entity_poly.type
_entity_poly.pdbx_seq_one_letter_code
_entity_poly.pdbx_strand_id
1 'polypeptide(L)'
;MLLRRAASSSAFKYKSAFTLPYLLFLQGWVQSVRPQKDNLFLHVNDGSSLKPLQVVASSHLNTRYLTFGCAVDITGTLEKSINKRQNVELHAQHIKVVGECNPVVSLYFENESVRENR
;
A
#
# COMPACT_ATOMS: atom_id res chain seq x y z
N MET A 1 8.44 -3.77 4.41
CA MET A 1 9.35 -2.70 4.03
C MET A 1 10.70 -3.27 3.65
N LEU A 2 10.86 -3.65 2.38
CA LEU A 2 12.21 -3.57 1.79
C LEU A 2 12.51 -2.10 1.55
N LEU A 3 13.13 -1.48 2.55
CA LEU A 3 13.58 -0.10 2.50
C LEU A 3 14.74 -0.02 1.50
N ARG A 4 14.45 0.35 0.23
CA ARG A 4 15.51 0.63 -0.75
C ARG A 4 16.20 1.94 -0.36
N ARG A 5 17.27 1.85 0.43
CA ARG A 5 18.20 2.96 0.64
C ARG A 5 19.02 3.15 -0.62
N ALA A 6 19.15 4.38 -1.08
CA ALA A 6 20.29 4.73 -1.92
C ALA A 6 21.57 4.69 -1.07
N ALA A 7 22.62 4.10 -1.64
CA ALA A 7 24.02 4.04 -1.21
C ALA A 7 24.48 2.91 -0.26
N SER A 8 25.33 2.08 -0.88
CA SER A 8 26.62 1.49 -0.45
C SER A 8 26.71 0.57 0.77
N SER A 9 26.99 -0.70 0.44
CA SER A 9 27.92 -1.65 1.07
C SER A 9 27.91 -1.88 2.58
N SER A 10 27.71 -3.16 2.90
CA SER A 10 28.21 -3.93 4.05
C SER A 10 27.39 -3.94 5.36
N ALA A 11 27.18 -5.17 5.82
CA ALA A 11 26.74 -5.61 7.14
C ALA A 11 25.25 -5.43 7.52
N PHE A 12 24.54 -6.55 7.38
CA PHE A 12 23.39 -6.97 8.18
C PHE A 12 23.62 -6.69 9.68
N LYS A 13 23.12 -5.56 10.20
CA LYS A 13 22.92 -5.29 11.62
C LYS A 13 21.61 -4.51 11.77
N TYR A 14 20.51 -5.21 12.06
CA TYR A 14 19.23 -4.61 12.45
C TYR A 14 19.36 -4.00 13.86
N LYS A 15 20.09 -2.90 13.97
CA LYS A 15 20.03 -1.96 15.09
C LYS A 15 20.16 -0.56 14.48
N SER A 16 19.03 0.06 14.16
CA SER A 16 18.97 1.50 14.00
C SER A 16 17.57 1.97 14.36
N ALA A 17 17.48 2.72 15.45
CA ALA A 17 16.27 3.41 15.85
C ALA A 17 15.80 4.30 14.67
N PHE A 18 14.70 3.90 14.03
CA PHE A 18 14.00 4.78 13.12
C PHE A 18 13.22 5.78 13.97
N THR A 19 13.73 7.00 14.09
CA THR A 19 13.02 8.11 14.72
C THR A 19 11.93 8.56 13.76
N LEU A 20 10.68 8.49 14.21
CA LEU A 20 9.52 9.04 13.49
C LEU A 20 9.40 10.54 13.79
N PRO A 21 8.91 11.36 12.86
CA PRO A 21 8.52 11.04 11.49
C PRO A 21 9.71 10.87 10.54
N TYR A 22 9.59 10.03 9.49
CA TYR A 22 10.59 10.00 8.40
C TYR A 22 9.94 9.78 7.03
N LEU A 23 10.60 10.30 5.98
CA LEU A 23 10.17 10.16 4.59
C LEU A 23 10.39 8.73 4.09
N LEU A 24 9.34 8.15 3.55
CA LEU A 24 9.32 6.77 3.08
C LEU A 24 8.81 6.71 1.64
N PHE A 25 9.51 5.90 0.84
CA PHE A 25 9.02 5.39 -0.43
C PHE A 25 8.61 3.92 -0.28
N LEU A 26 7.38 3.59 -0.67
CA LEU A 26 6.78 2.26 -0.58
C LEU A 26 6.31 1.81 -1.96
N GLN A 27 6.63 0.57 -2.32
CA GLN A 27 6.05 -0.10 -3.48
C GLN A 27 5.31 -1.34 -3.00
N GLY A 28 4.13 -1.61 -3.53
CA GLY A 28 3.37 -2.78 -3.12
C GLY A 28 2.01 -2.89 -3.79
N TRP A 29 1.20 -3.81 -3.28
CA TRP A 29 -0.12 -4.13 -3.79
C TRP A 29 -1.19 -3.69 -2.80
N VAL A 30 -2.24 -3.06 -3.32
CA VAL A 30 -3.38 -2.58 -2.54
C VAL A 30 -4.28 -3.77 -2.17
N GLN A 31 -4.47 -4.00 -0.87
CA GLN A 31 -5.37 -5.04 -0.34
C GLN A 31 -6.73 -4.50 0.08
N SER A 32 -6.86 -3.20 0.34
CA SER A 32 -8.18 -2.57 0.55
C SER A 32 -8.10 -1.09 0.26
N VAL A 33 -9.21 -0.55 -0.24
CA VAL A 33 -9.43 0.88 -0.50
C VAL A 33 -10.70 1.28 0.22
N ARG A 34 -10.59 2.19 1.19
CA ARG A 34 -11.72 2.67 2.00
C ARG A 34 -11.78 4.20 1.92
N PRO A 35 -12.50 4.74 0.93
CA PRO A 35 -12.70 6.18 0.84
C PRO A 35 -13.65 6.67 1.95
N GLN A 36 -13.31 7.80 2.54
CA GLN A 36 -14.17 8.60 3.43
C GLN A 36 -14.24 10.03 2.88
N LYS A 37 -15.00 10.91 3.55
CA LYS A 37 -15.25 12.29 3.10
C LYS A 37 -13.94 13.04 2.79
N ASP A 38 -13.06 13.13 3.78
CA ASP A 38 -11.82 13.91 3.68
C ASP A 38 -10.56 13.03 3.61
N ASN A 39 -10.71 11.76 3.98
CA ASN A 39 -9.61 10.80 4.10
C ASN A 39 -9.80 9.59 3.20
N LEU A 40 -8.69 8.99 2.80
CA LEU A 40 -8.60 7.74 2.07
C LEU A 40 -7.72 6.78 2.87
N PHE A 41 -8.27 5.63 3.21
CA PHE A 41 -7.54 4.59 3.94
C PHE A 41 -7.22 3.43 2.99
N LEU A 42 -5.94 3.11 2.87
CA LEU A 42 -5.48 1.96 2.11
C LEU A 42 -4.79 0.96 3.04
N HIS A 43 -4.92 -0.31 2.73
CA HIS A 43 -3.99 -1.32 3.22
C HIS A 43 -3.09 -1.74 2.06
N VAL A 44 -1.78 -1.60 2.23
CA VAL A 44 -0.79 -1.91 1.19
C VAL A 44 0.15 -2.98 1.72
N ASN A 45 0.41 -3.99 0.90
CA ASN A 45 1.35 -5.07 1.22
C ASN A 45 2.52 -5.06 0.22
N ASP A 46 3.74 -5.13 0.72
CA ASP A 46 4.98 -5.19 -0.07
C ASP A 46 5.67 -6.57 -0.01
N GLY A 47 5.03 -7.57 0.59
CA GLY A 47 5.53 -8.94 0.72
C GLY A 47 6.45 -9.19 1.92
N SER A 48 6.82 -8.16 2.66
CA SER A 48 7.75 -8.29 3.80
C SER A 48 7.12 -8.72 5.13
N SER A 49 5.79 -8.62 5.23
CA SER A 49 5.02 -8.81 6.45
C SER A 49 3.66 -9.40 6.10
N LEU A 50 3.15 -10.27 6.98
CA LEU A 50 1.79 -10.79 6.87
C LEU A 50 0.74 -9.69 7.12
N LYS A 51 1.07 -8.70 7.96
CA LYS A 51 0.19 -7.57 8.25
C LYS A 51 0.46 -6.45 7.23
N PRO A 52 -0.57 -5.96 6.51
CA PRO A 52 -0.40 -4.84 5.59
C PRO A 52 -0.13 -3.54 6.35
N LEU A 53 0.53 -2.60 5.69
CA LEU A 53 0.73 -1.25 6.20
C LEU A 53 -0.52 -0.41 5.93
N GLN A 54 -1.00 0.28 6.96
CA GLN A 54 -2.04 1.30 6.79
C GLN A 54 -1.43 2.55 6.16
N VAL A 55 -2.04 2.99 5.07
CA VAL A 55 -1.74 4.27 4.41
C VAL A 55 -2.96 5.17 4.58
N VAL A 56 -2.73 6.38 5.07
CA VAL A 56 -3.72 7.44 5.21
C VAL A 56 -3.37 8.52 4.19
N ALA A 57 -4.35 8.93 3.40
CA ALA A 57 -4.18 9.92 2.34
C ALA A 57 -5.36 10.89 2.33
N SER A 58 -5.21 12.05 1.70
CA SER A 58 -6.37 12.90 1.39
C SER A 58 -7.28 12.21 0.37
N SER A 59 -8.59 12.39 0.48
CA SER A 59 -9.55 11.86 -0.50
C SER A 59 -9.30 12.36 -1.93
N HIS A 60 -8.63 13.50 -2.11
CA HIS A 60 -8.21 14.02 -3.42
C HIS A 60 -7.19 13.14 -4.16
N LEU A 61 -6.45 12.29 -3.44
CA LEU A 61 -5.51 11.33 -4.03
C LEU A 61 -6.21 10.04 -4.50
N ASN A 62 -7.51 9.90 -4.23
CA ASN A 62 -8.27 8.76 -4.72
C ASN A 62 -8.48 8.89 -6.23
N THR A 63 -8.13 7.84 -6.98
CA THR A 63 -8.36 7.80 -8.43
C THR A 63 -9.14 6.55 -8.78
N ARG A 64 -9.81 6.55 -9.93
CA ARG A 64 -10.56 5.38 -10.43
C ARG A 64 -9.70 4.12 -10.63
N TYR A 65 -8.39 4.28 -10.77
CA TYR A 65 -7.42 3.19 -10.99
C TYR A 65 -6.87 2.62 -9.67
N LEU A 66 -7.12 3.32 -8.54
CA LEU A 66 -6.71 2.87 -7.23
C LEU A 66 -7.73 1.88 -6.69
N THR A 67 -7.59 0.63 -7.11
CA THR A 67 -8.51 -0.47 -6.83
C THR A 67 -7.84 -1.58 -6.02
N PHE A 68 -8.63 -2.53 -5.54
CA PHE A 68 -8.09 -3.76 -4.97
C PHE A 68 -7.18 -4.48 -5.96
N GLY A 69 -6.01 -4.92 -5.49
CA GLY A 69 -5.03 -5.67 -6.27
C GLY A 69 -4.10 -4.81 -7.14
N CYS A 70 -4.33 -3.50 -7.26
CA CYS A 70 -3.44 -2.65 -8.05
C CYS A 70 -2.06 -2.52 -7.39
N ALA A 71 -1.02 -2.41 -8.23
CA ALA A 71 0.33 -2.11 -7.80
C ALA A 71 0.54 -0.60 -7.74
N VAL A 72 1.16 -0.12 -6.67
CA VAL A 72 1.32 1.31 -6.37
C VAL A 72 2.73 1.65 -5.92
N ASP A 73 3.16 2.85 -6.29
CA ASP A 73 4.28 3.57 -5.70
C ASP A 73 3.72 4.69 -4.80
N ILE A 74 4.15 4.75 -3.55
CA ILE A 74 3.66 5.71 -2.56
C ILE A 74 4.84 6.44 -1.93
N THR A 75 4.77 7.77 -1.88
CA THR A 75 5.69 8.60 -1.09
C THR A 75 4.91 9.25 0.03
N GLY A 76 5.43 9.13 1.25
CA GLY A 76 4.73 9.51 2.47
C GLY A 76 5.66 9.81 3.64
N THR A 77 5.07 10.27 4.73
CA THR A 77 5.71 10.32 6.05
C THR A 77 5.22 9.15 6.90
N LEU A 78 6.14 8.32 7.39
CA LEU A 78 5.77 7.28 8.35
C LEU A 78 5.69 7.88 9.75
N GLU A 79 4.55 7.66 10.42
CA GLU A 79 4.25 8.20 11.75
C GLU A 79 3.72 7.11 12.69
N LYS A 80 3.64 7.41 13.99
CA LYS A 80 2.98 6.51 14.94
C LYS A 80 1.48 6.57 14.68
N SER A 81 0.83 5.42 14.56
CA SER A 81 -0.62 5.41 14.42
C SER A 81 -1.28 5.81 15.73
N ILE A 82 -2.39 6.56 15.63
CA ILE A 82 -3.26 6.88 16.76
C ILE A 82 -3.96 5.61 17.28
N ASN A 83 -4.15 4.60 16.41
CA ASN A 83 -4.88 3.38 16.72
C ASN A 83 -4.01 2.35 17.44
N LYS A 84 -4.41 1.92 18.65
CA LYS A 84 -3.67 0.92 19.45
C LYS A 84 -3.44 -0.44 18.77
N ARG A 85 -4.15 -0.76 17.69
CA ARG A 85 -4.03 -2.02 16.94
C ARG A 85 -2.92 -1.99 15.88
N GLN A 86 -2.36 -0.82 15.58
CA GLN A 86 -1.31 -0.63 14.58
C GLN A 86 -0.22 0.28 15.18
N ASN A 87 1.05 -0.09 15.03
CA ASN A 87 2.13 0.68 15.65
C ASN A 87 2.48 1.94 14.87
N VAL A 88 2.30 1.90 13.54
CA VAL A 88 2.68 2.96 12.60
C VAL A 88 1.70 3.02 11.44
N GLU A 89 1.58 4.18 10.82
CA GLU A 89 0.84 4.41 9.59
C GLU A 89 1.59 5.38 8.67
N LEU A 90 1.37 5.25 7.37
CA LEU A 90 2.01 6.08 6.36
C LEU A 90 1.05 7.18 5.91
N HIS A 91 1.40 8.44 6.15
CA HIS A 91 0.68 9.59 5.61
C HIS A 91 1.18 9.87 4.19
N ALA A 92 0.42 9.46 3.18
CA ALA A 92 0.82 9.60 1.79
C ALA A 92 0.65 11.03 1.29
N GLN A 93 1.71 11.57 0.69
CA GLN A 93 1.64 12.81 -0.08
C GLN A 93 1.44 12.53 -1.58
N HIS A 94 1.94 11.40 -2.07
CA HIS A 94 1.82 11.01 -3.47
C HIS A 94 1.51 9.52 -3.59
N ILE A 95 0.58 9.19 -4.49
CA ILE A 95 0.22 7.81 -4.84
C ILE A 95 0.21 7.71 -6.37
N LYS A 96 1.00 6.79 -6.91
CA LYS A 96 1.03 6.47 -8.33
C LYS A 96 0.64 5.02 -8.53
N VAL A 97 -0.42 4.77 -9.30
CA VAL A 97 -0.76 3.42 -9.76
C VAL A 97 0.21 3.04 -10.86
N VAL A 98 0.98 1.97 -10.65
CA VAL A 98 1.99 1.46 -11.61
C VAL A 98 1.55 0.18 -12.29
N GLY A 99 0.55 -0.52 -11.73
CA GLY A 99 -0.12 -1.64 -12.36
C GLY A 99 -1.60 -1.61 -11.99
N GLU A 100 -2.46 -1.41 -12.98
CA GLU A 100 -3.91 -1.38 -12.76
C GLU A 100 -4.43 -2.79 -12.49
N CYS A 101 -5.46 -2.88 -11.64
CA CYS A 101 -6.23 -4.12 -11.47
C CYS A 101 -7.68 -3.79 -11.77
N ASN A 102 -8.19 -4.28 -12.90
CA ASN A 102 -9.57 -4.05 -13.27
C ASN A 102 -10.47 -5.09 -12.57
N PRO A 103 -11.27 -4.70 -11.55
CA PRO A 103 -12.11 -5.65 -10.83
C PRO A 103 -13.21 -6.25 -11.73
N VAL A 104 -13.60 -5.55 -12.79
CA VAL A 104 -14.61 -6.02 -13.74
C VAL A 104 -14.10 -7.23 -14.52
N VAL A 105 -12.83 -7.21 -14.91
CA VAL A 105 -12.21 -8.31 -15.66
C VAL A 105 -12.14 -9.59 -14.83
N SER A 106 -11.83 -9.49 -13.53
CA SER A 106 -11.79 -10.66 -12.64
C SER A 106 -13.14 -11.39 -12.53
N LEU A 107 -14.25 -10.64 -12.51
CA LEU A 107 -15.60 -11.23 -12.46
C LEU A 107 -15.98 -11.96 -13.75
N TYR A 108 -15.49 -11.52 -14.91
CA TYR A 108 -15.76 -12.21 -16.18
C TYR A 108 -15.02 -13.55 -16.27
N PHE A 109 -13.78 -13.63 -15.78
CA PHE A 109 -13.04 -14.89 -15.76
C PHE A 109 -13.65 -15.94 -14.82
N GLU A 110 -14.16 -15.53 -13.64
CA GLU A 110 -14.90 -16.46 -12.77
C GLU A 110 -16.16 -16.99 -13.48
N ASN A 111 -16.90 -16.12 -14.17
CA ASN A 111 -18.14 -16.53 -14.84
C ASN A 111 -17.92 -17.43 -16.07
N GLU A 112 -16.81 -17.30 -16.79
CA GLU A 112 -16.48 -18.19 -17.92
C GLU A 112 -15.98 -19.56 -17.46
N SER A 113 -15.12 -19.63 -16.44
CA SER A 113 -14.62 -20.91 -15.91
C SER A 113 -15.71 -21.81 -15.30
N VAL A 114 -16.83 -21.23 -14.86
CA VAL A 114 -18.04 -21.96 -14.42
C VAL A 114 -18.85 -22.50 -15.60
N ARG A 115 -18.80 -21.86 -16.77
CA ARG A 115 -19.52 -22.30 -17.97
C ARG A 115 -18.79 -23.43 -18.71
N GLU A 116 -17.47 -23.43 -18.72
CA GLU A 116 -16.66 -24.46 -19.38
C GLU A 116 -16.63 -25.80 -18.62
N ASN A 117 -16.98 -25.81 -17.33
CA ASN A 117 -17.03 -27.01 -16.47
C ASN A 117 -18.44 -27.61 -16.31
N ARG A 118 -19.35 -27.35 -17.25
CA ARG A 118 -20.67 -28.00 -17.37
C ARG A 118 -20.79 -28.74 -18.69
#